data_AF-A0A2E4KAC5-F1
#
_entry.id   AF-A0A2E4KAC5-F1
#
_cell.length_a   1.000
_cell.length_b   1.000
_cell.length_c   1.000
_cell.angle_alpha   90.00
_cell.angle_beta   90.00
_cell.angle_gamma   90.00
#
_symmetry.space_group_name_H-M   'P 1'
#
loop_
_entity.id
_entity.type
_entity.pdbx_description
1 polymer ?
#
loop_
_entity_poly.entity_id
_entity_poly.type
_entity_poly.pdbx_seq_one_letter_code
_entity_poly.pdbx_strand_id
1 'polypeptide(L)' 'MKKISFWFLMTFSFFFIGELLWSLKLLGDFTIFGDDYIHDIVINLMFSFCSVFGLIGSFLWYKKF' A
#
# COMPACT_ATOMS: atom_id res chain seq x y z
N MET A 1 17.33 8.07 -12.02
CA MET A 1 16.78 7.94 -10.67
C MET A 1 15.27 8.16 -10.67
N LYS A 2 14.73 9.09 -11.49
CA LYS A 2 13.28 9.38 -11.62
C LYS A 2 12.34 8.17 -11.65
N LYS A 3 12.66 7.12 -12.43
CA LYS A 3 11.85 5.88 -12.49
C LYS A 3 11.83 5.10 -11.17
N ILE A 4 12.97 5.01 -10.47
CA ILE A 4 13.08 4.33 -9.16
C ILE A 4 12.30 5.12 -8.11
N SER A 5 12.49 6.44 -8.07
CA SER A 5 11.74 7.33 -7.17
C SER A 5 10.23 7.25 -7.39
N PHE A 6 9.78 7.06 -8.63
CA PHE A 6 8.36 6.84 -8.93
C PHE A 6 7.81 5.54 -8.32
N TRP A 7 8.54 4.42 -8.41
CA TRP A 7 8.12 3.17 -7.78
C TRP A 7 8.05 3.29 -6.25
N PHE A 8 9.01 3.97 -5.63
CA PHE A 8 8.95 4.25 -4.20
C PHE A 8 7.79 5.19 -3.84
N LEU A 9 7.53 6.22 -4.63
CA LEU A 9 6.37 7.10 -4.41
C LEU A 9 5.07 6.30 -4.45
N MET A 10 4.89 5.41 -5.42
CA MET A 10 3.74 4.51 -5.47
C MET A 10 3.67 3.61 -4.23
N THR A 11 4.80 3.02 -3.83
CA THR A 11 4.91 2.20 -2.62
C THR A 11 4.38 2.94 -1.38
N PHE A 12 4.89 4.15 -1.13
CA PHE A 12 4.47 4.97 0.00
C PHE A 12 3.01 5.41 -0.09
N SER A 13 2.51 5.74 -1.29
CA SER A 13 1.10 6.08 -1.47
C SER A 13 0.18 4.90 -1.12
N PHE A 14 0.48 3.70 -1.60
CA PHE A 14 -0.33 2.51 -1.28
C PHE A 14 -0.24 2.13 0.20
N PHE A 15 0.94 2.24 0.80
CA PHE A 15 1.11 2.07 2.24
C PHE A 15 0.24 3.06 3.02
N PHE A 16 0.31 4.34 2.68
CA PHE A 16 -0.45 5.39 3.36
C PHE A 16 -1.97 5.17 3.25
N ILE A 17 -2.46 4.78 2.07
CA ILE A 17 -3.88 4.47 1.87
C ILE A 17 -4.29 3.24 2.69
N GLY A 18 -3.49 2.16 2.67
CA GLY A 18 -3.75 0.96 3.47
C GLY A 18 -3.78 1.26 4.96
N GLU A 19 -2.82 2.03 5.45
CA GLU A 19 -2.72 2.43 6.85
C GLU A 19 -3.88 3.32 7.29
N LEU A 20 -4.31 4.25 6.45
CA LEU A 20 -5.50 5.07 6.72
C LEU A 20 -6.76 4.21 6.83
N LEU A 21 -6.99 3.31 5.88
CA LEU A 21 -8.15 2.40 5.91
C LEU A 21 -8.12 1.52 7.15
N TRP A 22 -6.96 0.96 7.48
CA TRP A 22 -6.80 0.12 8.66
C TRP A 22 -7.02 0.91 9.96
N SER A 23 -6.46 2.11 10.05
CA SER A 23 -6.65 3.01 11.21
C SER A 23 -8.12 3.40 11.38
N LEU A 24 -8.85 3.65 10.28
CA LEU A 24 -10.28 3.96 10.32
C LEU A 24 -11.10 2.78 10.83
N LYS A 25 -10.79 1.55 10.39
CA LYS A 25 -11.42 0.33 10.94
C LYS A 25 -11.15 0.19 12.44
N LEU A 26 -9.90 0.42 12.86
CA LEU A 26 -9.47 0.24 14.25
C LEU A 26 -10.08 1.27 15.21
N LEU A 27 -10.24 2.52 14.77
CA LEU A 27 -10.76 3.62 15.60
C LEU A 27 -12.28 3.78 15.53
N GLY A 28 -12.90 3.37 14.42
CA GLY A 28 -14.31 3.65 14.15
C GLY A 28 -15.28 2.55 14.56
N ASP A 29 -14.84 1.29 14.71
CA ASP A 29 -15.74 0.13 14.78
C ASP A 29 -16.75 0.07 13.61
N PHE A 30 -16.49 0.83 12.54
CA PHE A 30 -17.31 0.87 11.33
C PHE A 30 -16.42 0.65 10.10
N THR A 31 -16.94 -0.12 9.17
CA THR A 31 -16.31 -0.35 7.87
C THR A 31 -16.83 0.67 6.87
N ILE A 32 -15.93 1.33 6.13
CA ILE A 32 -16.32 2.26 5.06
C ILE A 32 -17.17 1.57 3.98
N PHE A 33 -16.94 0.27 3.76
CA PHE A 33 -17.59 -0.52 2.73
C PHE A 33 -18.85 -1.27 3.22
N GLY A 34 -19.26 -1.08 4.47
CA GLY A 34 -20.43 -1.74 5.07
C GLY A 34 -20.30 -3.26 5.28
N ASP A 35 -19.17 -3.86 4.91
CA ASP A 35 -18.85 -5.27 5.06
C ASP A 35 -17.38 -5.41 5.48
N ASP A 36 -17.15 -6.10 6.60
CA ASP A 36 -15.81 -6.30 7.18
C ASP A 36 -14.87 -7.08 6.28
N TYR A 37 -15.41 -8.08 5.57
CA TYR A 37 -14.61 -8.94 4.71
C TYR A 37 -14.12 -8.19 3.48
N ILE A 38 -15.00 -7.41 2.84
CA ILE A 38 -14.63 -6.53 1.73
C ILE A 38 -13.61 -5.49 2.19
N HIS A 39 -13.80 -4.91 3.38
CA HIS A 39 -12.89 -3.92 3.93
C HIS A 39 -11.48 -4.49 4.15
N ASP A 40 -11.38 -5.69 4.73
CA ASP A 40 -10.09 -6.35 4.97
C ASP A 40 -9.40 -6.77 3.67
N ILE A 41 -10.16 -7.21 2.67
CA ILE A 41 -9.62 -7.49 1.33
C ILE A 41 -9.00 -6.21 0.76
N VAL A 42 -9.72 -5.09 0.81
CA VAL A 42 -9.24 -3.82 0.25
C VAL A 42 -7.95 -3.38 0.96
N ILE A 43 -7.90 -3.43 2.29
CA ILE A 43 -6.70 -3.13 3.06
C ILE A 43 -5.53 -4.03 2.63
N ASN A 44 -5.74 -5.34 2.61
CA ASN A 44 -4.70 -6.30 2.23
C ASN A 44 -4.19 -6.08 0.81
N LEU A 45 -5.08 -5.69 -0.10
CA LEU A 45 -4.74 -5.40 -1.49
C LEU A 45 -3.88 -4.13 -1.61
N MET A 46 -4.16 -3.09 -0.81
CA MET A 46 -3.30 -1.89 -0.73
C MET A 46 -1.90 -2.23 -0.23
N PHE A 47 -1.78 -3.00 0.85
CA PHE A 47 -0.47 -3.43 1.37
C PHE A 47 0.27 -4.38 0.42
N SER A 48 -0.46 -5.23 -0.31
CA SER A 48 0.11 -6.10 -1.34
C SER A 48 0.69 -5.29 -2.51
N PHE A 49 0.00 -4.24 -2.96
CA PHE A 49 0.56 -3.36 -3.99
C PHE A 49 1.75 -2.56 -3.47
N CYS A 50 1.72 -2.10 -2.23
CA CYS A 50 2.89 -1.50 -1.57
C CYS A 50 4.10 -2.44 -1.63
N SER A 51 3.96 -3.70 -1.22
CA SER A 51 5.08 -4.65 -1.22
C SER A 51 5.60 -4.96 -2.63
N VAL A 52 4.72 -5.14 -3.61
CA VAL A 52 5.09 -5.38 -5.02
C VAL A 52 5.86 -4.19 -5.60
N PHE A 53 5.34 -2.97 -5.43
CA PHE A 53 6.03 -1.77 -5.93
C PHE A 53 7.33 -1.49 -5.21
N GLY A 54 7.40 -1.76 -3.91
CA GLY A 54 8.62 -1.64 -3.11
C GLY A 54 9.69 -2.61 -3.57
N LEU A 55 9.31 -3.85 -3.88
CA LEU A 55 10.21 -4.87 -4.40
C LEU A 55 10.73 -4.51 -5.80
N ILE A 56 9.85 -4.06 -6.70
CA ILE A 56 10.24 -3.59 -8.04
C ILE A 56 11.19 -2.38 -7.93
N GLY A 57 10.85 -1.39 -7.10
CA GLY A 57 11.66 -0.20 -6.89
C GLY A 57 13.04 -0.53 -6.34
N SER A 58 13.10 -1.43 -5.35
CA SER A 58 14.36 -1.89 -4.73
C SER A 58 15.21 -2.69 -5.70
N PHE A 59 14.61 -3.60 -6.48
CA PHE A 59 15.32 -4.37 -7.50
C PHE A 59 15.90 -3.49 -8.61
N LEU A 60 15.12 -2.53 -9.10
CA LEU A 60 15.58 -1.56 -10.10
C LEU A 60 16.69 -0.66 -9.56
N TRP A 61 16.68 -0.35 -8.27
CA TRP A 61 17.74 0.41 -7.62
C TRP A 61 19.02 -0.41 -7.49
N TYR A 62 18.91 -1.66 -7.01
CA TYR A 62 20.02 -2.60 -6.91
C TYR A 62 20.70 -2.85 -8.26
N LYS A 63 19.92 -3.11 -9.32
CA LYS A 63 20.47 -3.32 -10.68
C LYS A 63 21.23 -2.11 -11.23
N LYS A 64 20.98 -0.92 -10.67
CA LYS A 64 21.59 0.32 -11.13
C LYS A 64 22.86 0.70 -10.36
N PHE A 65 23.10 0.03 -9.24
CA PHE A 65 24.39 0.00 -8.56
C PHE A 65 25.29 -1.05 -9.22
#